data_AF-A0ABD2MXA4-F1
#
_entry.id   AF-A0ABD2MXA4-F1
#
_cell.length_a   1.000
_cell.length_b   1.000
_cell.length_c   1.000
_cell.angle_alpha   90.00
_cell.angle_beta   90.00
_cell.angle_gamma   90.00
#
_symmetry.space_group_name_H-M   'P 1'
#
loop_
_entity.id
_entity.type
_entity.pdbx_description
1 polymer ?
#
loop_
_entity_poly.entity_id
_entity_poly.type
_entity_poly.pdbx_seq_one_letter_code
_entity_poly.pdbx_strand_id
1 'polypeptide(L)'
;MSETTYNGDDLLQVFKVLNIDLGNLNANVVRAWFDTEDENMLNFLNFMCSSISKENVLSALELQEFEALENPLFETELNDAINKLEEENPGLFDSELNQQQVRISSVQLELLEEEEQRLDNLIAINERLQQNLVRTKSCLEEENIALDFKITNTRKKGEELAEVLDQKNMCLYEKLVKELSSLSNFLFNEKEFLDRANLGDFEDTNEFHNKINDVVCKQREVLSVDFSESKINMNSTPDNAKSDLKTFGSQIYSSYFDYLQFKVEEESLEEVLNYLDNFL
;
A
#
# COMPACT_ATOMS: atom_id res chain seq x y z
N MET A 1 22.09 13.57 42.55
CA MET A 1 22.45 12.47 43.46
C MET A 1 21.91 12.85 44.82
N SER A 2 21.21 11.95 45.50
CA SER A 2 20.64 12.22 46.83
C SER A 2 21.76 12.50 47.82
N GLU A 3 21.74 13.68 48.47
CA GLU A 3 22.62 13.98 49.61
C GLU A 3 22.23 13.06 50.78
N THR A 4 22.84 11.88 50.83
CA THR A 4 22.86 11.06 52.04
C THR A 4 23.66 11.81 53.09
N THR A 5 22.96 12.36 54.08
CA THR A 5 23.54 12.99 55.26
C THR A 5 23.97 11.90 56.22
N TYR A 6 25.29 11.73 56.40
CA TYR A 6 25.85 10.79 57.35
C TYR A 6 26.00 11.44 58.73
N ASN A 7 26.11 10.61 59.77
CA ASN A 7 26.32 11.06 61.15
C ASN A 7 27.52 10.36 61.79
N GLY A 8 27.84 10.74 63.02
CA GLY A 8 28.98 10.18 63.75
C GLY A 8 28.89 8.67 64.04
N ASP A 9 27.69 8.09 64.06
CA ASP A 9 27.52 6.64 64.22
C ASP A 9 27.88 5.89 62.93
N ASP A 10 27.60 6.48 61.76
CA ASP A 10 28.00 5.92 60.47
C ASP A 10 29.52 5.88 60.34
N LEU A 11 30.21 6.95 60.76
CA LEU A 11 31.67 7.00 60.77
C LEU A 11 32.30 6.00 61.76
N LEU A 12 31.71 5.84 62.94
CA LEU A 12 32.13 4.82 63.92
C LEU A 12 31.94 3.40 63.37
N GLN A 13 30.88 3.17 62.61
CA GLN A 13 30.65 1.89 61.93
C GLN A 13 31.73 1.64 60.87
N VAL A 14 32.08 2.64 60.06
CA VAL A 14 33.18 2.55 59.09
C VAL A 14 34.50 2.23 59.78
N PHE A 15 34.86 2.92 60.87
CA PHE A 15 36.07 2.63 61.64
C PHE A 15 36.10 1.21 62.21
N LYS A 16 34.94 0.73 62.71
CA LYS A 16 34.82 -0.65 63.21
C LYS A 16 34.96 -1.68 62.10
N VAL A 17 34.37 -1.43 60.92
CA VAL A 17 34.47 -2.32 59.76
C VAL A 17 35.91 -2.41 59.25
N LEU A 18 36.65 -1.31 59.28
CA LEU A 18 38.05 -1.21 58.87
C LEU A 18 39.05 -1.64 59.95
N ASN A 19 38.57 -2.02 61.14
CA ASN A 19 39.40 -2.39 62.28
C ASN A 19 40.40 -1.29 62.68
N ILE A 20 40.00 -0.02 62.56
CA ILE A 20 40.79 1.13 62.97
C ILE A 20 40.65 1.28 64.49
N ASP A 21 41.77 1.18 65.21
CA ASP A 21 41.80 1.41 66.65
C ASP A 21 41.77 2.91 66.95
N LEU A 22 40.67 3.37 67.53
CA LEU A 22 40.49 4.77 67.96
C LEU A 22 41.15 5.05 69.31
N GLY A 23 41.76 4.05 69.95
CA GLY A 23 42.40 4.19 71.26
C GLY A 23 41.42 4.64 72.34
N ASN A 24 41.76 5.71 73.07
CA ASN A 24 40.95 6.26 74.17
C ASN A 24 39.90 7.29 73.71
N LEU A 25 39.61 7.41 72.41
CA LEU A 25 38.61 8.36 71.94
C LEU A 25 37.21 7.88 72.33
N ASN A 26 36.46 8.73 73.02
CA ASN A 26 35.06 8.45 73.36
C ASN A 26 34.18 8.62 72.12
N ALA A 27 33.26 7.70 71.88
CA ALA A 27 32.28 7.75 70.78
C ALA A 27 31.52 9.09 70.71
N ASN A 28 31.29 9.75 71.85
CA ASN A 28 30.65 11.06 71.90
C ASN A 28 31.48 12.17 71.24
N VAL A 29 32.82 12.03 71.19
CA VAL A 29 33.70 13.00 70.53
C VAL A 29 33.56 12.88 69.01
N VAL A 30 33.47 11.66 68.49
CA VAL A 30 33.29 11.42 67.04
C VAL A 30 31.92 11.91 66.58
N ARG A 31 30.87 11.74 67.40
CA ARG A 31 29.55 12.33 67.15
C ARG A 31 29.58 13.85 67.12
N ALA A 32 30.30 14.47 68.06
CA ALA A 32 30.44 15.92 68.12
C ALA A 32 31.21 16.53 66.93
N TRP A 33 31.96 15.74 66.15
CA TRP A 33 32.60 16.23 64.92
C TRP A 33 31.60 16.60 63.82
N PHE A 34 30.41 15.98 63.83
CA PHE A 34 29.32 16.29 62.91
C PHE A 34 28.46 17.47 63.38
N ASP A 35 28.67 17.98 64.60
CA ASP A 35 28.02 19.18 65.14
C ASP A 35 28.75 20.48 64.72
N THR A 36 29.60 20.42 63.69
CA THR A 36 30.34 21.57 63.16
C THR A 36 29.48 22.41 62.22
N GLU A 37 29.65 23.74 62.25
CA GLU A 37 29.02 24.67 61.32
C GLU A 37 29.83 24.85 60.01
N ASP A 38 31.00 24.21 59.90
CA ASP A 38 31.84 24.26 58.69
C ASP A 38 31.41 23.20 57.66
N GLU A 39 30.86 23.69 56.54
CA GLU A 39 30.40 22.89 55.41
C GLU A 39 31.51 22.04 54.78
N ASN A 40 32.76 22.53 54.77
CA ASN A 40 33.89 21.75 54.23
C ASN A 40 34.21 20.55 55.13
N MET A 41 34.14 20.75 56.45
CA MET A 41 34.36 19.69 57.41
C MET A 41 33.24 18.65 57.34
N LEU A 42 31.98 19.09 57.20
CA LEU A 42 30.84 18.18 57.02
C LEU A 42 30.96 17.36 55.72
N ASN A 43 31.35 18.00 54.61
CA ASN A 43 31.57 17.34 53.33
C ASN A 43 32.72 16.33 53.39
N PHE A 44 33.81 16.67 54.09
CA PHE A 44 34.91 15.75 54.33
C PHE A 44 34.47 14.52 55.15
N LEU A 45 33.72 14.73 56.24
CA LEU A 45 33.23 13.63 57.08
C LEU A 45 32.23 12.73 56.34
N ASN A 46 31.35 13.32 55.51
CA ASN A 46 30.44 12.58 54.64
C ASN A 46 31.21 11.75 53.59
N PHE A 47 32.25 12.33 52.97
CA PHE A 47 33.15 11.62 52.06
C PHE A 47 33.83 10.43 52.75
N MET A 48 34.33 10.61 53.97
CA MET A 48 34.95 9.53 54.74
C MET A 48 33.97 8.38 55.00
N CYS A 49 32.69 8.68 55.22
CA CYS A 49 31.66 7.66 55.42
C CYS A 49 31.27 6.92 54.13
N SER A 50 31.23 7.61 52.99
CA SER A 50 30.76 7.03 51.72
C SER A 50 31.84 6.35 50.89
N SER A 51 33.08 6.85 50.98
CA SER A 51 34.14 6.53 50.02
C SER A 51 35.19 5.58 50.57
N ILE A 52 35.26 5.43 51.89
CA ILE A 52 36.21 4.55 52.55
C ILE A 52 35.56 3.18 52.78
N SER A 53 36.10 2.17 52.10
CA SER A 53 35.68 0.77 52.21
C SER A 53 36.89 -0.13 52.46
N LYS A 54 36.65 -1.40 52.80
CA LYS A 54 37.72 -2.40 52.92
C LYS A 54 38.52 -2.61 51.63
N GLU A 55 37.94 -2.27 50.49
CA GLU A 55 38.57 -2.42 49.18
C GLU A 55 39.51 -1.24 48.86
N ASN A 56 39.29 -0.09 49.50
CA ASN A 56 40.01 1.16 49.21
C ASN A 56 40.99 1.58 50.32
N VAL A 57 41.06 0.84 51.43
CA VAL A 57 41.98 1.10 52.54
C VAL A 57 43.04 0.02 52.58
N LEU A 58 44.29 0.44 52.43
CA LEU A 58 45.44 -0.43 52.60
C LEU A 58 45.45 -0.99 54.02
N SER A 59 45.38 -2.32 54.13
CA SER A 59 45.58 -3.00 55.40
C SER A 59 47.02 -2.78 55.88
N ALA A 60 47.22 -2.89 57.19
CA ALA A 60 48.56 -2.77 57.77
C ALA A 60 49.53 -3.83 57.21
N LEU A 61 49.02 -4.99 56.78
CA LEU A 61 49.81 -6.03 56.14
C LEU A 61 50.22 -5.63 54.72
N GLU A 62 49.29 -5.10 53.92
CA GLU A 62 49.57 -4.61 52.55
C GLU A 62 50.51 -3.41 52.57
N LEU A 63 50.39 -2.51 53.54
CA LEU A 63 51.33 -1.40 53.72
C LEU A 63 52.73 -1.92 54.05
N GLN A 64 52.83 -2.94 54.89
CA GLN A 64 54.10 -3.55 55.26
C GLN A 64 54.72 -4.37 54.10
N GLU A 65 53.90 -5.02 53.28
CA GLU A 65 54.33 -5.67 52.04
C GLU A 65 54.77 -4.65 50.98
N PHE A 66 54.07 -3.52 50.89
CA PHE A 66 54.42 -2.40 50.02
C PHE A 66 55.72 -1.71 50.46
N GLU A 67 55.91 -1.49 51.76
CA GLU A 67 57.16 -0.96 52.32
C GLU A 67 58.31 -1.97 52.22
N ALA A 68 58.02 -3.27 52.23
CA ALA A 68 58.98 -4.35 52.04
C ALA A 68 59.31 -4.63 50.56
N LEU A 69 58.58 -4.03 49.61
CA LEU A 69 58.95 -4.00 48.19
C LEU A 69 60.13 -3.03 48.00
N GLU A 70 61.32 -3.44 48.44
CA GLU A 70 62.59 -2.91 47.94
C GLU A 70 62.81 -3.44 46.51
N ASN A 71 62.08 -2.89 45.56
CA ASN A 71 62.45 -2.92 44.16
C ASN A 71 61.90 -1.64 43.51
N PRO A 72 62.57 -0.49 43.69
CA PRO A 72 62.55 0.45 42.60
C PRO A 72 63.11 -0.32 41.41
N LEU A 73 62.29 -0.61 40.40
CA LEU A 73 62.82 -0.95 39.07
C LEU A 73 63.93 0.05 38.82
N PHE A 74 65.17 -0.42 38.78
CA PHE A 74 66.31 0.46 38.60
C PHE A 74 66.01 1.25 37.33
N GLU A 75 66.22 2.57 37.38
CA GLU A 75 65.88 3.51 36.31
C GLU A 75 66.36 3.02 34.93
N THR A 76 67.44 2.23 34.91
CA THR A 76 67.99 1.51 33.76
C THR A 76 67.08 0.42 33.18
N GLU A 77 66.51 -0.47 34.00
CA GLU A 77 65.63 -1.54 33.53
C GLU A 77 64.29 -0.99 33.03
N LEU A 78 63.80 0.08 33.67
CA LEU A 78 62.64 0.83 33.23
C LEU A 78 62.89 1.49 31.87
N ASN A 79 64.03 2.16 31.70
CA ASN A 79 64.41 2.79 30.44
C ASN A 79 64.62 1.75 29.33
N ASP A 80 65.20 0.59 29.63
CA ASP A 80 65.32 -0.51 28.66
C ASP A 80 63.96 -1.06 28.22
N ALA A 81 62.98 -1.12 29.14
CA ALA A 81 61.62 -1.51 28.80
C ALA A 81 60.90 -0.45 27.95
N ILE A 82 61.05 0.84 28.29
CA ILE A 82 60.51 1.96 27.51
C ILE A 82 61.09 1.98 26.10
N ASN A 83 62.40 1.81 25.96
CA ASN A 83 63.07 1.79 24.67
C ASN A 83 62.62 0.61 23.81
N LYS A 84 62.46 -0.59 24.39
CA LYS A 84 61.89 -1.75 23.67
C LYS A 84 60.46 -1.48 23.21
N LEU A 85 59.63 -0.87 24.07
CA LEU A 85 58.25 -0.51 23.73
C LEU A 85 58.18 0.50 22.59
N GLU A 86 59.06 1.51 22.59
CA GLU A 86 59.14 2.52 21.53
C GLU A 86 59.73 1.96 20.23
N GLU A 87 60.66 0.99 20.29
CA GLU A 87 61.13 0.26 19.11
C GLU A 87 60.04 -0.60 18.46
N GLU A 88 59.24 -1.29 19.28
CA GLU A 88 58.13 -2.12 18.80
C GLU A 88 56.93 -1.27 18.33
N ASN A 89 56.70 -0.12 18.96
CA ASN A 89 55.57 0.78 18.70
C ASN A 89 56.05 2.23 18.63
N PRO A 90 56.64 2.66 17.49
CA PRO A 90 57.15 4.01 17.35
C PRO A 90 56.03 5.05 17.47
N GLY A 91 56.26 6.07 18.30
CA GLY A 91 55.30 7.14 18.58
C GLY A 91 54.29 6.79 19.67
N LEU A 92 54.41 5.65 20.35
CA LEU A 92 53.51 5.25 21.45
C LEU A 92 53.48 6.30 22.56
N PHE A 93 54.62 6.89 22.89
CA PHE A 93 54.73 7.95 23.89
C PHE A 93 54.64 9.37 23.31
N ASP A 94 54.43 9.52 21.99
CA ASP A 94 54.18 10.82 21.37
C ASP A 94 52.75 11.28 21.68
N SER A 95 52.62 12.05 22.75
CA SER A 95 51.34 12.59 23.19
C SER A 95 50.68 13.47 22.13
N GLU A 96 51.42 14.15 21.25
CA GLU A 96 50.83 15.04 20.24
C GLU A 96 50.22 14.21 19.10
N LEU A 97 50.94 13.19 18.65
CA LEU A 97 50.46 12.28 17.60
C LEU A 97 49.25 11.47 18.08
N ASN A 98 49.29 10.96 19.32
CA ASN A 98 48.17 10.27 19.94
C ASN A 98 46.93 11.18 20.07
N GLN A 99 47.09 12.43 20.49
CA GLN A 99 45.97 13.38 20.56
C GLN A 99 45.38 13.69 19.18
N GLN A 100 46.21 13.86 18.15
CA GLN A 100 45.74 14.05 16.79
C GLN A 100 44.94 12.84 16.30
N GLN A 101 45.44 11.63 16.56
CA GLN A 101 44.77 10.39 16.16
C GLN A 101 43.42 10.22 16.86
N VAL A 102 43.36 10.49 18.17
CA VAL A 102 42.09 10.50 18.92
C VAL A 102 41.09 11.48 18.32
N ARG A 103 41.55 12.70 17.97
CA ARG A 103 40.69 13.72 17.36
C ARG A 103 40.18 13.31 15.97
N ILE A 104 41.02 12.66 15.16
CA ILE A 104 40.60 12.16 13.84
C ILE A 104 39.56 11.06 14.03
N SER A 105 39.81 10.10 14.94
CA SER A 105 38.88 9.02 15.23
C SER A 105 37.55 9.53 15.80
N SER A 106 37.55 10.57 16.63
CA SER A 106 36.30 11.15 17.14
C SER A 106 35.46 11.78 16.03
N VAL A 107 36.09 12.49 15.09
CA VAL A 107 35.39 13.06 13.92
C VAL A 107 34.86 11.97 13.00
N GLN A 108 35.62 10.89 12.80
CA GLN A 108 35.16 9.74 12.02
C GLN A 108 33.96 9.05 12.65
N LEU A 109 33.93 8.93 13.98
CA LEU A 109 32.78 8.38 14.70
C LEU A 109 31.54 9.26 14.53
N GLU A 110 31.68 10.58 14.68
CA GLU A 110 30.58 11.52 14.50
C GLU A 110 29.98 11.43 13.08
N LEU A 111 30.83 11.36 12.05
CA LEU A 111 30.38 11.16 10.66
C LEU A 111 29.67 9.82 10.45
N LEU A 112 30.13 8.75 11.09
CA LEU A 112 29.50 7.44 11.00
C LEU A 112 28.13 7.42 11.69
N GLU A 113 28.00 8.09 12.84
CA GLU A 113 26.71 8.24 13.55
C GLU A 113 25.70 9.05 12.71
N GLU A 114 26.15 10.13 12.06
CA GLU A 114 25.29 10.88 11.13
C GLU A 114 24.86 10.02 9.92
N GLU A 115 25.77 9.21 9.38
CA GLU A 115 25.45 8.33 8.26
C GLU A 115 24.50 7.20 8.66
N GLU A 116 24.66 6.62 9.85
CA GLU A 116 23.74 5.63 10.43
C GLU A 116 22.33 6.22 10.58
N GLN A 117 22.20 7.40 11.17
CA GLN A 117 20.91 8.09 11.30
C GLN A 117 20.27 8.38 9.94
N ARG A 118 21.07 8.76 8.94
CA ARG A 118 20.57 8.97 7.58
C ARG A 118 20.03 7.68 6.97
N LEU A 119 20.73 6.57 7.16
CA LEU A 119 20.31 5.26 6.65
C LEU A 119 19.02 4.77 7.33
N ASP A 120 18.90 4.94 8.65
CA ASP A 120 17.69 4.60 9.39
C ASP A 120 16.47 5.38 8.89
N ASN A 121 16.65 6.68 8.64
CA ASN A 121 15.59 7.52 8.05
C ASN A 121 15.19 7.04 6.65
N LEU A 122 16.14 6.64 5.82
CA LEU A 122 15.86 6.10 4.49
C LEU A 122 15.11 4.77 4.55
N ILE A 123 15.47 3.89 5.48
CA ILE A 123 14.75 2.63 5.71
C ILE A 123 13.31 2.91 6.11
N ALA A 124 13.07 3.80 7.07
CA ALA A 124 11.74 4.16 7.52
C ALA A 124 10.87 4.76 6.39
N ILE A 125 11.46 5.60 5.53
CA ILE A 125 10.76 6.14 4.35
C ILE A 125 10.40 5.02 3.38
N ASN A 126 11.32 4.10 3.11
CA ASN A 126 11.10 3.00 2.18
C ASN A 126 10.01 2.05 2.68
N GLU A 127 10.02 1.70 3.96
CA GLU A 127 8.96 0.89 4.58
C GLU A 127 7.59 1.56 4.46
N ARG A 128 7.51 2.87 4.69
CA ARG A 128 6.26 3.63 4.54
C ARG A 128 5.78 3.64 3.08
N LEU A 129 6.67 3.84 2.12
CA LEU A 129 6.34 3.79 0.69
C LEU A 129 5.86 2.40 0.28
N GLN A 130 6.51 1.34 0.75
CA GLN A 130 6.11 -0.02 0.49
C GLN A 130 4.72 -0.33 1.04
N GLN A 131 4.41 0.09 2.27
CA GLN A 131 3.08 -0.08 2.84
C GLN A 131 2.01 0.68 2.05
N ASN A 132 2.30 1.91 1.63
CA ASN A 132 1.38 2.69 0.81
C ASN A 132 1.13 2.02 -0.54
N LEU A 133 2.17 1.57 -1.23
CA LEU A 133 2.05 0.87 -2.52
C LEU A 133 1.22 -0.42 -2.40
N VAL A 134 1.44 -1.21 -1.35
CA VAL A 134 0.66 -2.43 -1.10
C VAL A 134 -0.82 -2.09 -0.90
N ARG A 135 -1.13 -1.03 -0.14
CA ARG A 135 -2.52 -0.58 0.05
C ARG A 135 -3.15 -0.11 -1.25
N THR A 136 -2.47 0.75 -2.00
CA THR A 136 -2.98 1.25 -3.29
C THR A 136 -3.25 0.11 -4.26
N LYS A 137 -2.31 -0.85 -4.34
CA LYS A 137 -2.48 -2.04 -5.18
C LYS A 137 -3.71 -2.85 -4.76
N SER A 138 -3.91 -3.08 -3.47
CA SER A 138 -5.09 -3.79 -2.95
C SER A 138 -6.39 -3.08 -3.32
N CYS A 139 -6.45 -1.76 -3.16
CA CYS A 139 -7.64 -0.98 -3.55
C CYS A 139 -7.93 -1.09 -5.05
N LEU A 140 -6.91 -0.97 -5.90
CA LEU A 140 -7.07 -1.11 -7.35
C LEU A 140 -7.48 -2.53 -7.77
N GLU A 141 -6.99 -3.56 -7.08
CA GLU A 141 -7.42 -4.94 -7.31
C GLU A 141 -8.90 -5.13 -6.94
N GLU A 142 -9.35 -4.58 -5.80
CA GLU A 142 -10.76 -4.60 -5.40
C GLU A 142 -11.66 -3.87 -6.40
N GLU A 143 -11.24 -2.71 -6.88
CA GLU A 143 -11.97 -1.93 -7.88
C GLU A 143 -12.08 -2.66 -9.22
N ASN A 144 -10.98 -3.27 -9.68
CA ASN A 144 -10.99 -4.08 -10.89
C ASN A 144 -11.93 -5.27 -10.77
N ILE A 145 -11.93 -5.98 -9.63
CA ILE A 145 -12.86 -7.10 -9.39
C ILE A 145 -14.31 -6.61 -9.44
N ALA A 146 -14.61 -5.45 -8.85
CA ALA A 146 -15.94 -4.87 -8.86
C ALA A 146 -16.39 -4.48 -10.28
N LEU A 147 -15.48 -3.91 -11.07
CA LEU A 147 -15.72 -3.56 -12.48
C LEU A 147 -15.95 -4.82 -13.32
N ASP A 148 -15.13 -5.86 -13.17
CA ASP A 148 -15.29 -7.13 -13.88
C ASP A 148 -16.64 -7.79 -13.57
N PHE A 149 -17.06 -7.76 -12.31
CA PHE A 149 -18.37 -8.25 -11.91
C PHE A 149 -19.49 -7.45 -12.57
N LYS A 150 -19.35 -6.12 -12.62
CA LYS A 150 -20.33 -5.23 -13.27
C LYS A 150 -20.41 -5.46 -14.77
N ILE A 151 -19.27 -5.64 -15.45
CA ILE A 151 -19.20 -5.97 -16.88
C ILE A 151 -19.90 -7.31 -17.14
N THR A 152 -19.55 -8.34 -16.37
CA THR A 152 -20.12 -9.68 -16.50
C THR A 152 -21.64 -9.66 -16.32
N ASN A 153 -22.14 -8.96 -15.30
CA ASN A 153 -23.56 -8.85 -15.03
C ASN A 153 -24.29 -8.05 -16.13
N THR A 154 -23.68 -6.97 -16.63
CA THR A 154 -24.23 -6.16 -17.72
C THR A 154 -24.30 -6.96 -19.01
N ARG A 155 -23.25 -7.73 -19.33
CA ARG A 155 -23.21 -8.62 -20.47
C ARG A 155 -24.32 -9.67 -20.40
N LYS A 156 -24.51 -10.30 -19.24
CA LYS A 156 -25.60 -11.28 -19.04
C LYS A 156 -26.98 -10.65 -19.27
N LYS A 157 -27.22 -9.45 -18.74
CA LYS A 157 -28.47 -8.72 -19.01
C LYS A 157 -28.66 -8.40 -20.49
N GLY A 158 -27.57 -8.06 -21.19
CA GLY A 158 -27.57 -7.85 -22.63
C GLY A 158 -27.95 -9.12 -23.41
N GLU A 159 -27.38 -10.26 -23.03
CA GLU A 159 -27.72 -11.57 -23.60
C GLU A 159 -29.20 -11.92 -23.36
N GLU A 160 -29.71 -11.74 -22.14
CA GLU A 160 -31.14 -11.96 -21.81
C GLU A 160 -32.07 -11.05 -22.64
N LEU A 161 -31.72 -9.78 -22.80
CA LEU A 161 -32.49 -8.84 -23.63
C LEU A 161 -32.45 -9.20 -25.11
N ALA A 162 -31.31 -9.68 -25.62
CA ALA A 162 -31.18 -10.13 -26.99
C ALA A 162 -32.07 -11.35 -27.26
N GLU A 163 -32.11 -12.32 -26.34
CA GLU A 163 -33.01 -13.48 -26.44
C GLU A 163 -34.49 -13.07 -26.48
N VAL A 164 -34.90 -12.11 -25.64
CA VAL A 164 -36.28 -11.58 -25.64
C VAL A 164 -36.60 -10.89 -26.96
N LEU A 165 -35.65 -10.13 -27.53
CA LEU A 165 -35.82 -9.48 -28.81
C LEU A 165 -35.97 -10.50 -29.95
N ASP A 166 -35.13 -11.54 -29.97
CA ASP A 166 -35.20 -12.61 -30.96
C ASP A 166 -36.54 -13.35 -30.89
N GLN A 167 -37.04 -13.65 -29.70
CA GLN A 167 -38.36 -14.26 -29.50
C GLN A 167 -39.48 -13.37 -30.07
N LYS A 168 -39.45 -12.06 -29.78
CA LYS A 168 -40.45 -11.11 -30.31
C LYS A 168 -40.37 -10.99 -31.83
N ASN A 169 -39.17 -10.95 -32.39
CA ASN A 169 -38.96 -10.90 -33.83
C ASN A 169 -39.52 -12.16 -34.51
N MET A 170 -39.29 -13.34 -33.94
CA MET A 170 -39.89 -14.59 -34.43
C MET A 170 -41.41 -14.55 -34.38
N CYS A 171 -42.01 -14.11 -33.28
CA CYS A 171 -43.47 -13.94 -33.19
C CYS A 171 -44.03 -12.95 -34.22
N LEU A 172 -43.33 -11.83 -34.48
CA LEU A 172 -43.72 -10.88 -35.52
C LEU A 172 -43.62 -11.50 -36.91
N TYR A 173 -42.54 -12.23 -37.18
CA TYR A 173 -42.34 -12.93 -38.45
C TYR A 173 -43.44 -13.96 -38.69
N GLU A 174 -43.78 -14.79 -37.68
CA GLU A 174 -44.88 -15.74 -37.77
C GLU A 174 -46.22 -15.07 -38.06
N LYS A 175 -46.51 -13.94 -37.41
CA LYS A 175 -47.73 -13.16 -37.69
C LYS A 175 -47.72 -12.62 -39.12
N LEU A 176 -46.61 -12.04 -39.57
CA LEU A 176 -46.48 -11.55 -40.93
C LEU A 176 -46.69 -12.67 -41.95
N VAL A 177 -46.08 -13.84 -41.76
CA VAL A 177 -46.27 -14.99 -42.66
C VAL A 177 -47.72 -15.48 -42.65
N LYS A 178 -48.40 -15.50 -41.50
CA LYS A 178 -49.84 -15.84 -41.42
C LYS A 178 -50.72 -14.83 -42.15
N GLU A 179 -50.45 -13.54 -42.01
CA GLU A 179 -51.20 -12.51 -42.73
C GLU A 179 -50.89 -12.54 -44.23
N LEU A 180 -49.63 -12.76 -44.63
CA LEU A 180 -49.23 -12.84 -46.03
C LEU A 180 -49.79 -14.09 -46.72
N SER A 181 -49.87 -15.21 -46.01
CA SER A 181 -50.54 -16.42 -46.51
C SER A 181 -52.06 -16.25 -46.55
N SER A 182 -52.66 -15.51 -45.62
CA SER A 182 -54.09 -15.13 -45.68
C SER A 182 -54.38 -14.20 -46.85
N LEU A 183 -53.49 -13.25 -47.13
CA LEU A 183 -53.56 -12.34 -48.28
C LEU A 183 -53.30 -13.06 -49.60
N SER A 184 -52.36 -14.01 -49.62
CA SER A 184 -52.10 -14.87 -50.79
C SER A 184 -53.30 -15.78 -51.08
N ASN A 185 -53.89 -16.39 -50.06
CA ASN A 185 -55.13 -17.16 -50.20
C ASN A 185 -56.29 -16.29 -50.70
N PHE A 186 -56.37 -15.03 -50.27
CA PHE A 186 -57.31 -14.05 -50.82
C PHE A 186 -57.05 -13.73 -52.30
N LEU A 187 -55.78 -13.54 -52.70
CA LEU A 187 -55.40 -13.20 -54.07
C LEU A 187 -55.50 -14.37 -55.07
N PHE A 188 -55.33 -15.62 -54.62
CA PHE A 188 -55.30 -16.81 -55.48
C PHE A 188 -56.55 -17.71 -55.34
N ASN A 189 -57.29 -17.63 -54.24
CA ASN A 189 -58.44 -18.48 -53.94
C ASN A 189 -59.56 -17.68 -53.25
N GLU A 190 -60.06 -16.67 -53.96
CA GLU A 190 -61.09 -15.68 -53.56
C GLU A 190 -62.27 -16.31 -52.79
N LYS A 191 -62.67 -17.52 -53.20
CA LYS A 191 -63.83 -18.25 -52.66
C LYS A 191 -63.65 -18.75 -51.22
N GLU A 192 -62.48 -19.26 -50.85
CA GLU A 192 -62.22 -19.77 -49.49
C GLU A 192 -62.02 -18.67 -48.44
N PHE A 193 -61.58 -17.48 -48.86
CA PHE A 193 -61.44 -16.32 -47.98
C PHE A 193 -62.82 -15.75 -47.63
N LEU A 194 -63.71 -15.63 -48.62
CA LEU A 194 -65.08 -15.14 -48.43
C LEU A 194 -65.93 -16.11 -47.60
N ASP A 195 -65.70 -17.42 -47.70
CA ASP A 195 -66.37 -18.42 -46.86
C ASP A 195 -65.95 -18.38 -45.38
N ARG A 196 -64.77 -17.80 -45.06
CA ARG A 196 -64.29 -17.62 -43.67
C ARG A 196 -64.55 -16.23 -43.10
N ALA A 197 -64.76 -15.23 -43.96
CA ALA A 197 -65.26 -13.94 -43.53
C ALA A 197 -66.71 -14.14 -43.08
N ASN A 198 -66.98 -13.96 -41.80
CA ASN A 198 -68.33 -14.10 -41.26
C ASN A 198 -69.21 -12.96 -41.79
N LEU A 199 -69.79 -13.14 -42.98
CA LEU A 199 -70.54 -12.13 -43.76
C LEU A 199 -71.98 -11.95 -43.27
N GLY A 200 -72.29 -12.37 -42.05
CA GLY A 200 -73.65 -12.40 -41.49
C GLY A 200 -74.37 -11.04 -41.42
N ASP A 201 -73.64 -9.93 -41.58
CA ASP A 201 -74.19 -8.57 -41.50
C ASP A 201 -74.38 -7.89 -42.87
N PHE A 202 -74.10 -8.57 -43.99
CA PHE A 202 -74.31 -8.00 -45.33
C PHE A 202 -75.58 -8.57 -45.97
N GLU A 203 -76.63 -7.75 -46.07
CA GLU A 203 -77.93 -8.13 -46.67
C GLU A 203 -77.86 -8.48 -48.16
N ASP A 204 -76.78 -8.09 -48.87
CA ASP A 204 -76.58 -8.43 -50.28
C ASP A 204 -75.12 -8.83 -50.57
N THR A 205 -74.88 -10.15 -50.51
CA THR A 205 -73.56 -10.76 -50.74
C THR A 205 -72.97 -10.45 -52.13
N ASN A 206 -73.82 -10.12 -53.12
CA ASN A 206 -73.39 -9.76 -54.47
C ASN A 206 -72.86 -8.32 -54.53
N GLU A 207 -73.41 -7.39 -53.76
CA GLU A 207 -72.91 -6.01 -53.70
C GLU A 207 -71.54 -5.95 -52.99
N PHE A 208 -71.37 -6.75 -51.94
CA PHE A 208 -70.09 -6.92 -51.25
C PHE A 208 -69.04 -7.55 -52.17
N HIS A 209 -69.38 -8.62 -52.90
CA HIS A 209 -68.50 -9.21 -53.91
C HIS A 209 -68.06 -8.21 -54.96
N ASN A 210 -69.00 -7.42 -55.50
CA ASN A 210 -68.69 -6.42 -56.51
C ASN A 210 -67.81 -5.28 -55.97
N LYS A 211 -68.03 -4.82 -54.73
CA LYS A 211 -67.18 -3.79 -54.11
C LYS A 211 -65.79 -4.31 -53.78
N ILE A 212 -65.66 -5.54 -53.28
CA ILE A 212 -64.36 -6.16 -53.05
C ILE A 212 -63.64 -6.39 -54.38
N ASN A 213 -64.31 -6.90 -55.42
CA ASN A 213 -63.67 -7.09 -56.72
C ASN A 213 -63.26 -5.78 -57.37
N ASP A 214 -64.03 -4.70 -57.19
CA ASP A 214 -63.65 -3.38 -57.71
C ASP A 214 -62.43 -2.81 -56.96
N VAL A 215 -62.30 -3.05 -55.65
CA VAL A 215 -61.12 -2.68 -54.84
C VAL A 215 -59.91 -3.56 -55.17
N VAL A 216 -60.10 -4.88 -55.32
CA VAL A 216 -59.05 -5.83 -55.67
C VAL A 216 -58.53 -5.57 -57.07
N CYS A 217 -59.40 -5.32 -58.06
CA CYS A 217 -58.99 -4.95 -59.42
C CYS A 217 -58.21 -3.63 -59.45
N LYS A 218 -58.67 -2.60 -58.71
CA LYS A 218 -57.96 -1.32 -58.57
C LYS A 218 -56.61 -1.46 -57.87
N GLN A 219 -56.51 -2.32 -56.86
CA GLN A 219 -55.23 -2.59 -56.20
C GLN A 219 -54.32 -3.49 -57.05
N ARG A 220 -54.86 -4.37 -57.90
CA ARG A 220 -54.08 -5.18 -58.84
C ARG A 220 -53.40 -4.31 -59.91
N GLU A 221 -54.05 -3.23 -60.33
CA GLU A 221 -53.44 -2.22 -61.21
C GLU A 221 -52.35 -1.38 -60.51
N VAL A 222 -52.51 -1.10 -59.21
CA VAL A 222 -51.48 -0.41 -58.41
C VAL A 222 -50.32 -1.33 -58.01
N LEU A 223 -50.57 -2.64 -57.86
CA LEU A 223 -49.57 -3.67 -57.58
C LEU A 223 -48.92 -4.24 -58.86
N SER A 224 -49.43 -3.91 -60.04
CA SER A 224 -48.76 -4.14 -61.33
C SER A 224 -47.67 -3.10 -61.64
N VAL A 225 -47.15 -2.42 -60.62
CA VAL A 225 -45.81 -1.83 -60.71
C VAL A 225 -44.83 -3.00 -60.82
N ASP A 226 -44.12 -3.03 -61.95
CA ASP A 226 -43.09 -3.99 -62.31
C ASP A 226 -42.22 -4.45 -61.12
N PHE A 227 -42.55 -5.62 -60.56
CA PHE A 227 -41.64 -6.41 -59.73
C PHE A 227 -40.55 -7.10 -60.57
N SER A 228 -40.44 -6.75 -61.85
CA SER A 228 -39.44 -7.29 -62.78
C SER A 228 -38.07 -6.59 -62.66
N GLU A 229 -37.96 -5.43 -62.01
CA GLU A 229 -36.67 -4.72 -61.83
C GLU A 229 -36.19 -4.49 -60.39
N SER A 230 -36.96 -4.85 -59.36
CA SER A 230 -36.39 -5.00 -58.02
C SER A 230 -36.12 -6.48 -57.74
N LYS A 231 -34.91 -6.93 -58.07
CA LYS A 231 -34.33 -8.13 -57.46
C LYS A 231 -34.13 -7.88 -55.97
N ILE A 232 -35.22 -7.86 -55.21
CA ILE A 232 -35.19 -8.36 -53.84
C ILE A 232 -35.02 -9.86 -54.00
N ASN A 233 -33.77 -10.28 -53.97
CA ASN A 233 -33.35 -11.66 -54.09
C ASN A 233 -33.90 -12.43 -52.89
N MET A 234 -35.14 -12.95 -52.98
CA MET A 234 -35.73 -13.85 -51.97
C MET A 234 -35.04 -15.24 -51.91
N ASN A 235 -33.93 -15.42 -52.64
CA ASN A 235 -33.01 -16.54 -52.47
C ASN A 235 -31.77 -16.19 -51.63
N SER A 236 -31.71 -15.04 -50.95
CA SER A 236 -30.72 -14.88 -49.89
C SER A 236 -31.14 -15.77 -48.72
N THR A 237 -30.41 -16.87 -48.55
CA THR A 237 -30.45 -17.72 -47.37
C THR A 237 -30.38 -16.86 -46.10
N PRO A 238 -30.92 -17.34 -44.95
CA PRO A 238 -30.85 -16.67 -43.65
C PRO A 238 -29.44 -16.21 -43.24
N ASP A 239 -28.41 -16.73 -43.92
CA ASP A 239 -27.00 -16.46 -43.70
C ASP A 239 -26.53 -15.07 -44.17
N ASN A 240 -27.15 -14.44 -45.18
CA ASN A 240 -26.75 -13.09 -45.62
C ASN A 240 -27.34 -11.99 -44.73
N ALA A 241 -28.57 -12.15 -44.24
CA ALA A 241 -29.13 -11.24 -43.23
C ALA A 241 -28.39 -11.37 -41.89
N LYS A 242 -27.95 -12.59 -41.54
CA LYS A 242 -27.03 -12.83 -40.42
C LYS A 242 -25.66 -12.23 -40.66
N SER A 243 -25.12 -12.25 -41.89
CA SER A 243 -23.83 -11.62 -42.17
C SER A 243 -23.92 -10.13 -41.99
N ASP A 244 -24.95 -9.46 -42.53
CA ASP A 244 -25.10 -8.00 -42.43
C ASP A 244 -25.35 -7.54 -40.98
N LEU A 245 -26.12 -8.30 -40.19
CA LEU A 245 -26.26 -8.08 -38.73
C LEU A 245 -24.96 -8.33 -37.97
N LYS A 246 -24.16 -9.30 -38.38
CA LYS A 246 -22.85 -9.59 -37.77
C LYS A 246 -21.84 -8.49 -38.13
N THR A 247 -21.90 -7.94 -39.33
CA THR A 247 -21.07 -6.78 -39.76
C THR A 247 -21.47 -5.53 -39.01
N PHE A 248 -22.77 -5.26 -38.84
CA PHE A 248 -23.25 -4.15 -38.00
C PHE A 248 -22.88 -4.33 -36.53
N GLY A 249 -23.01 -5.55 -35.99
CA GLY A 249 -22.62 -5.87 -34.62
C GLY A 249 -21.11 -5.70 -34.40
N SER A 250 -20.28 -6.09 -35.37
CA SER A 250 -18.83 -5.90 -35.29
C SER A 250 -18.40 -4.44 -35.49
N GLN A 251 -19.12 -3.65 -36.29
CA GLN A 251 -18.92 -2.20 -36.37
C GLN A 251 -19.30 -1.49 -35.07
N ILE A 252 -20.44 -1.82 -34.47
CA ILE A 252 -20.85 -1.28 -33.16
C ILE A 252 -19.85 -1.67 -32.08
N TYR A 253 -19.39 -2.93 -32.08
CA TYR A 253 -18.40 -3.40 -31.10
C TYR A 253 -17.05 -2.71 -31.29
N SER A 254 -16.60 -2.50 -32.53
CA SER A 254 -15.39 -1.73 -32.82
C SER A 254 -15.51 -0.29 -32.37
N SER A 255 -16.60 0.40 -32.71
CA SER A 255 -16.80 1.80 -32.28
C SER A 255 -16.95 1.94 -30.76
N TYR A 256 -17.52 0.94 -30.08
CA TYR A 256 -17.60 0.92 -28.62
C TYR A 256 -16.23 0.65 -27.98
N PHE A 257 -15.43 -0.22 -28.58
CA PHE A 257 -14.06 -0.50 -28.15
C PHE A 257 -13.16 0.73 -28.33
N ASP A 258 -13.24 1.40 -29.49
CA ASP A 258 -12.52 2.64 -29.77
C ASP A 258 -12.92 3.74 -28.77
N TYR A 259 -14.22 3.87 -28.47
CA TYR A 259 -14.71 4.80 -27.44
C TYR A 259 -14.13 4.50 -26.05
N LEU A 260 -14.11 3.23 -25.63
CA LEU A 260 -13.52 2.84 -24.35
C LEU A 260 -12.02 3.11 -24.30
N GLN A 261 -11.31 2.84 -25.41
CA GLN A 261 -9.89 3.14 -25.51
C GLN A 261 -9.62 4.65 -25.38
N PHE A 262 -10.38 5.49 -26.09
CA PHE A 262 -10.24 6.94 -25.96
C PHE A 262 -10.58 7.45 -24.57
N LYS A 263 -11.55 6.82 -23.89
CA LYS A 263 -11.91 7.20 -22.53
C LYS A 263 -10.83 6.84 -21.50
N VAL A 264 -10.19 5.68 -21.65
CA VAL A 264 -9.03 5.30 -20.82
C VAL A 264 -7.84 6.23 -21.08
N GLU A 265 -7.61 6.61 -22.34
CA GLU A 265 -6.58 7.59 -22.69
C GLU A 265 -6.88 8.98 -22.08
N GLU A 266 -8.14 9.42 -22.11
CA GLU A 266 -8.60 10.66 -21.46
C GLU A 266 -8.37 10.66 -19.95
N GLU A 267 -8.79 9.60 -19.25
CA GLU A 267 -8.58 9.45 -17.80
C GLU A 267 -7.08 9.41 -17.44
N SER A 268 -6.26 8.74 -18.27
CA SER A 268 -4.80 8.73 -18.06
C SER A 268 -4.15 10.11 -18.25
N LEU A 269 -4.67 10.91 -19.18
CA LEU A 269 -4.18 12.27 -19.42
C LEU A 269 -4.64 13.22 -18.30
N GLU A 270 -5.83 13.04 -17.75
CA GLU A 270 -6.30 13.76 -16.56
C GLU A 270 -5.45 13.43 -15.31
N GLU A 271 -5.06 12.17 -15.12
CA GLU A 271 -4.14 11.80 -14.04
C GLU A 271 -2.75 12.43 -14.21
N VAL A 272 -2.22 12.45 -15.44
CA VAL A 272 -0.94 13.11 -15.74
C VAL A 272 -1.02 14.62 -15.52
N LEU A 273 -2.13 15.26 -15.91
CA LEU A 273 -2.39 16.67 -15.63
C LEU A 273 -2.46 16.96 -14.13
N ASN A 274 -3.21 16.15 -13.37
CA ASN A 274 -3.28 16.28 -11.91
C ASN A 274 -1.92 16.06 -11.24
N TYR A 275 -1.09 15.15 -11.77
CA TYR A 275 0.26 14.94 -11.27
C TYR A 275 1.15 16.16 -11.53
N LEU A 276 1.05 16.77 -12.71
CA LEU A 276 1.81 17.97 -13.09
C LEU A 276 1.37 19.21 -12.28
N ASP A 277 0.07 19.37 -12.04
CA ASP A 277 -0.48 20.49 -11.24
C ASP A 277 -0.10 20.38 -9.75
N ASN A 278 0.21 19.19 -9.24
CA ASN A 278 0.70 19.00 -7.87
C ASN A 278 2.23 19.15 -7.74
N PHE A 279 2.97 19.31 -8.85
CA PHE A 279 4.43 19.46 -8.88
C PHE A 279 4.90 20.89 -9.21
N LEU A 280 3.99 21.79 -9.58
CA LEU A 280 4.20 23.24 -9.76
C LEU A 280 3.75 24.02 -8.51
#